data_AF-A0A7W1TMA1-F1
#
_entry.id   AF-A0A7W1TMA1-F1
#
_cell.length_a   1.000
_cell.length_b   1.000
_cell.length_c   1.000
_cell.angle_alpha   90.00
_cell.angle_beta   90.00
_cell.angle_gamma   90.00
#
_symmetry.space_group_name_H-M   'P 1'
#
loop_
_entity.id
_entity.type
_entity.pdbx_description
1 polymer ?
#
loop_
_entity_poly.entity_id
_entity_poly.type
_entity_poly.pdbx_seq_one_letter_code
_entity_poly.pdbx_strand_id
1 'polypeptide(L)' 'MLAPAVKNVEKVWPAVAEVVFVPHTDQDYQQLVQVLDGLVDEVGEDETHPLASLMEVIGTLIERYEDEHVPELTDE' A
#
# COMPACT_ATOMS: atom_id res chain seq x y z
N MET A 1 -17.53 21.63 4.62
CA MET A 1 -16.17 21.85 5.18
C MET A 1 -15.50 20.48 5.31
N LEU A 2 -14.20 20.37 5.01
CA LEU A 2 -13.44 19.13 5.24
C LEU A 2 -13.41 18.79 6.73
N ALA A 3 -13.44 17.48 7.04
CA ALA A 3 -13.25 17.01 8.40
C ALA A 3 -11.87 17.46 8.93
N PRO A 4 -11.74 17.82 10.23
CA PRO A 4 -10.47 18.25 10.81
C PRO A 4 -9.32 17.26 10.59
N ALA A 5 -9.62 15.96 10.60
CA ALA A 5 -8.64 14.90 10.32
C ALA A 5 -8.06 15.02 8.90
N VAL A 6 -8.90 15.26 7.89
CA VAL A 6 -8.47 15.39 6.48
C VAL A 6 -7.56 16.61 6.30
N LYS A 7 -7.85 17.73 6.98
CA LYS A 7 -6.98 18.92 6.96
C LYS A 7 -5.60 18.69 7.57
N ASN A 8 -5.48 17.75 8.51
CA ASN A 8 -4.19 17.37 9.08
C ASN A 8 -3.41 16.47 8.12
N VAL A 9 -4.10 15.51 7.49
CA VAL A 9 -3.51 14.62 6.48
C VAL A 9 -3.02 15.43 5.27
N GLU A 10 -3.77 16.42 4.80
CA GLU A 10 -3.39 17.30 3.67
C GLU A 10 -1.97 17.88 3.81
N LYS A 11 -1.53 18.19 5.03
CA LYS A 11 -0.21 18.75 5.31
C LYS A 11 0.93 17.75 5.13
N VAL A 12 0.67 16.47 5.37
CA VAL A 12 1.67 15.38 5.28
C VAL A 12 1.49 14.56 4.00
N TRP A 13 0.41 14.79 3.26
CA TRP A 13 0.04 14.02 2.08
C TRP A 13 1.14 13.92 1.03
N PRO A 14 1.94 14.96 0.71
CA PRO A 14 3.02 14.82 -0.26
C PRO A 14 4.02 13.71 0.09
N ALA A 15 4.35 13.53 1.37
CA ALA A 15 5.24 12.45 1.81
C ALA A 15 4.52 11.09 1.81
N VAL A 16 3.24 11.06 2.20
CA VAL A 16 2.43 9.82 2.17
C VAL A 16 2.24 9.33 0.74
N ALA A 17 2.04 10.24 -0.21
CA ALA A 17 1.81 9.92 -1.62
C ALA A 17 3.03 9.32 -2.33
N GLU A 18 4.23 9.39 -1.73
CA GLU A 18 5.42 8.69 -2.24
C GLU A 18 5.34 7.17 -2.01
N VAL A 19 4.52 6.72 -1.05
CA VAL A 19 4.41 5.30 -0.67
C VAL A 19 2.98 4.76 -0.75
N VAL A 20 1.96 5.62 -0.76
CA VAL A 20 0.54 5.24 -0.92
C VAL A 20 -0.02 5.83 -2.20
N PHE A 21 -0.08 5.02 -3.24
CA PHE A 21 -0.64 5.40 -4.54
C PHE A 21 -1.17 4.16 -5.26
N VAL A 22 -2.11 4.38 -6.20
CA VAL A 22 -2.61 3.31 -7.04
C VAL A 22 -1.54 2.99 -8.10
N PRO A 23 -1.04 1.75 -8.20
CA PRO A 23 -0.06 1.38 -9.20
C PRO A 23 -0.72 1.30 -10.59
N HIS A 24 -0.06 1.86 -11.60
CA HIS A 24 -0.55 1.80 -13.00
C HIS A 24 0.49 1.21 -13.95
N THR A 25 1.68 0.88 -13.44
CA THR A 25 2.80 0.33 -14.21
C THR A 25 3.52 -0.75 -13.41
N ASP A 26 4.29 -1.60 -14.08
CA ASP A 26 5.11 -2.61 -13.39
C ASP A 26 6.13 -1.97 -12.44
N GLN A 27 6.63 -0.78 -12.78
CA GLN A 27 7.54 -0.03 -11.90
C GLN A 27 6.83 0.41 -10.61
N ASP A 28 5.60 0.90 -10.72
CA ASP A 28 4.78 1.28 -9.57
C ASP A 28 4.52 0.07 -8.67
N TYR A 29 4.12 -1.05 -9.28
CA TYR A 29 3.91 -2.31 -8.57
C TYR A 29 5.16 -2.75 -7.82
N GLN A 30 6.32 -2.78 -8.49
CA GLN A 30 7.59 -3.15 -7.85
C GLN A 30 7.99 -2.21 -6.71
N GLN A 31 7.69 -0.92 -6.82
CA GLN A 31 7.90 0.03 -5.73
C GLN A 31 7.02 -0.30 -4.53
N LEU A 32 5.73 -0.60 -4.74
CA LEU A 32 4.82 -0.97 -3.66
C LEU A 32 5.22 -2.31 -3.01
N VAL A 33 5.70 -3.29 -3.78
CA VAL A 33 6.23 -4.54 -3.24
C VAL A 33 7.41 -4.28 -2.31
N GLN A 34 8.36 -3.42 -2.71
CA GLN A 34 9.50 -3.05 -1.84
C GLN A 34 9.06 -2.31 -0.58
N VAL A 35 8.01 -1.48 -0.68
CA VAL A 35 7.41 -0.83 0.50
C VAL A 35 6.80 -1.88 1.42
N LEU A 36 6.06 -2.85 0.88
CA LEU A 36 5.44 -3.92 1.65
C LEU A 36 6.49 -4.77 2.38
N ASP A 37 7.58 -5.14 1.71
CA ASP A 37 8.68 -5.89 2.32
C ASP A 37 9.26 -5.14 3.53
N GLY A 38 9.51 -3.83 3.39
CA GLY A 38 9.99 -3.00 4.50
C GLY A 38 8.98 -2.88 5.65
N LEU A 39 7.68 -2.89 5.34
CA LEU A 39 6.62 -2.90 6.36
C LEU A 39 6.55 -4.24 7.10
N VAL A 40 6.72 -5.36 6.40
CA VAL A 40 6.78 -6.69 7.02
C VAL A 40 7.96 -6.80 7.98
N ASP A 41 9.13 -6.28 7.59
CA ASP A 41 10.33 -6.26 8.44
C ASP A 41 10.14 -5.41 9.70
N GLU A 42 9.46 -4.27 9.60
CA GLU A 42 9.24 -3.34 10.72
C GLU A 42 8.09 -3.78 11.64
N VAL A 43 6.95 -4.19 11.08
CA VAL A 43 5.75 -4.64 11.83
C VAL A 43 6.02 -6.00 12.48
N GLY A 44 6.64 -6.93 11.75
CA GLY A 44 6.88 -8.29 12.20
C GLY A 44 5.61 -8.99 12.67
N GLU A 45 5.63 -9.49 13.90
CA GLU A 45 4.51 -10.19 14.56
C GLU A 45 3.63 -9.24 15.42
N ASP A 46 3.90 -7.94 15.45
CA ASP A 46 3.12 -6.97 16.24
C ASP A 46 1.87 -6.51 15.48
N GLU A 47 0.77 -7.23 15.67
CA GLU A 47 -0.54 -6.87 15.11
C GLU A 47 -1.07 -5.50 15.62
N THR A 48 -0.51 -4.95 16.71
CA THR A 48 -0.90 -3.63 17.25
C THR A 48 -0.05 -2.49 16.72
N HIS A 49 0.91 -2.78 15.84
CA HIS A 49 1.85 -1.81 15.32
C HIS A 49 1.13 -0.67 14.56
N PRO A 50 1.52 0.60 14.74
CA PRO A 50 0.87 1.72 14.04
C PRO A 50 0.86 1.59 12.51
N LEU A 51 1.85 0.89 11.94
CA LEU A 51 1.96 0.66 10.49
C LEU A 51 1.24 -0.60 10.00
N ALA A 52 0.65 -1.42 10.88
CA ALA A 52 -0.07 -2.63 10.48
C ALA A 52 -1.22 -2.30 9.51
N SER A 53 -1.99 -1.25 9.79
CA SER A 53 -3.04 -0.77 8.88
C SER A 53 -2.50 -0.22 7.54
N LEU A 54 -1.27 0.27 7.50
CA LEU A 54 -0.63 0.69 6.26
C LEU A 54 -0.21 -0.54 5.43
N MET A 55 0.33 -1.56 6.09
CA MET A 55 0.68 -2.85 5.47
C MET A 55 -0.54 -3.48 4.78
N GLU A 56 -1.70 -3.47 5.43
CA GLU A 56 -2.97 -3.92 4.83
C GLU A 56 -3.33 -3.12 3.58
N VAL A 57 -3.28 -1.78 3.65
CA VAL A 57 -3.59 -0.91 2.51
C VAL A 57 -2.66 -1.16 1.32
N ILE A 58 -1.35 -1.31 1.57
CA ILE A 58 -0.37 -1.58 0.50
C ILE A 58 -0.62 -2.96 -0.12
N GLY A 59 -0.88 -3.99 0.70
CA GLY A 59 -1.24 -5.32 0.22
C GLY A 59 -2.45 -5.31 -0.72
N THR A 60 -3.53 -4.59 -0.35
CA THR A 60 -4.71 -4.46 -1.22
C THR A 60 -4.41 -3.74 -2.53
N LEU A 61 -3.52 -2.75 -2.55
CA LEU A 61 -3.13 -2.04 -3.77
C LEU A 61 -2.34 -2.94 -4.73
N ILE A 62 -1.48 -3.80 -4.19
CA ILE A 62 -0.71 -4.81 -4.93
C ILE A 62 -1.65 -5.86 -5.50
N GLU A 63 -2.50 -6.47 -4.66
CA GLU A 63 -3.48 -7.49 -5.06
C GLU A 63 -4.36 -7.00 -6.21
N ARG A 64 -4.87 -5.78 -6.11
CA ARG A 64 -5.67 -5.18 -7.19
C ARG A 64 -4.90 -5.07 -8.51
N TYR A 65 -3.62 -4.69 -8.45
CA TYR A 65 -2.80 -4.61 -9.67
C TYR A 65 -2.63 -5.99 -10.30
N GLU A 66 -2.36 -7.00 -9.46
CA GLU A 66 -2.21 -8.40 -9.88
C GLU A 66 -3.47 -8.94 -10.53
N ASP A 67 -4.66 -8.71 -9.95
CA ASP A 67 -5.94 -9.12 -10.53
C ASP A 67 -6.16 -8.57 -11.95
N GLU A 68 -5.66 -7.36 -12.23
CA GLU A 68 -5.83 -6.70 -13.53
C GLU A 68 -4.75 -7.11 -14.55
N HIS A 69 -3.57 -7.56 -14.11
CA HIS A 69 -2.38 -7.70 -14.97
C HIS A 69 -1.78 -9.12 -15.00
N VAL A 70 -2.04 -9.94 -13.99
CA VAL A 70 -1.56 -11.31 -13.90
C VAL A 70 -2.72 -12.24 -14.27
N PRO A 71 -2.55 -13.12 -15.27
CA PRO A 71 -3.58 -14.11 -15.56
C PRO A 71 -3.80 -14.97 -14.33
N GLU A 72 -5.06 -15.14 -13.91
CA GLU A 72 -5.40 -16.14 -12.89
C GLU A 72 -4.80 -17.48 -13.33
N LEU A 73 -4.06 -18.13 -12.42
CA LEU A 73 -3.62 -19.50 -12.62
C LEU A 73 -4.88 -20.37 -12.70
N THR A 74 -5.33 -20.65 -13.92
CA THR A 74 -6.34 -21.68 -14.14
C THR A 74 -5.67 -23.01 -13.89
N ASP A 75 -5.89 -23.58 -12.70
CA ASP A 75 -5.54 -24.97 -12.43
C ASP A 75 -6.29 -25.87 -13.44
N GLU A 76 -5.54 -26.55 -14.32
CA GLU A 76 -6.03 -27.62 -15.21
C GLU A 76 -6.06 -28.99 -14.51
#